data_AF-G3UNE5-F1
#
_entry.id   AF-G3UNE5-F1
#
_cell.length_a   1.000
_cell.length_b   1.000
_cell.length_c   1.000
_cell.angle_alpha   90.00
_cell.angle_beta   90.00
_cell.angle_gamma   90.00
#
_symmetry.space_group_name_H-M   'P 1'
#
loop_
_entity.id
_entity.type
_entity.pdbx_description
1 polymer ?
#
loop_
_entity_poly.entity_id
_entity_poly.type
_entity_poly.pdbx_seq_one_letter_code
_entity_poly.pdbx_strand_id
1 'polypeptide(L)'
;DVALKNFARYFLHQSQEEKEHAEKLMKLQNQPCGQIFLQDIKKPDHDDWEGLNAMECVLHLEKSVNQSLLELHKLNDSHLCDFTDTHYLNKQVKSIKELGDYITNLHKMGALEFGLAE
;
A
#
# COMPACT_ATOMS: atom_id res chain seq x y z
N ASP A 1 -5.83 -7.71 -23.14
CA ASP A 1 -5.07 -6.46 -23.16
C ASP A 1 -5.85 -5.43 -22.36
N VAL A 2 -5.43 -5.13 -21.12
CA VAL A 2 -6.17 -4.23 -20.22
C VAL A 2 -5.68 -2.81 -20.46
N ALA A 3 -6.36 -2.08 -21.34
CA ALA A 3 -6.00 -0.71 -21.73
C ALA A 3 -6.37 0.33 -20.67
N LEU A 4 -5.89 0.17 -19.43
CA LEU A 4 -6.07 1.10 -18.33
C LEU A 4 -4.75 1.82 -18.01
N LYS A 5 -4.28 2.67 -18.93
CA LYS A 5 -3.02 3.44 -18.79
C LYS A 5 -2.90 4.18 -17.45
N ASN A 6 -4.02 4.64 -16.90
CA ASN A 6 -4.06 5.32 -15.60
C ASN A 6 -3.83 4.37 -14.42
N PHE A 7 -4.34 3.12 -14.48
CA PHE A 7 -4.08 2.10 -13.45
C PHE A 7 -2.60 1.69 -13.45
N ALA A 8 -2.03 1.44 -14.63
CA ALA A 8 -0.61 1.10 -14.74
C ALA A 8 0.29 2.21 -14.17
N ARG A 9 -0.02 3.48 -14.48
CA ARG A 9 0.71 4.62 -13.92
C ARG A 9 0.56 4.73 -12.40
N TYR A 10 -0.65 4.52 -11.88
CA TYR A 10 -0.92 4.54 -10.44
C TYR A 10 -0.12 3.46 -9.70
N PHE A 11 -0.21 2.19 -10.13
CA PHE A 11 0.51 1.11 -9.46
C PHE A 11 2.04 1.21 -9.61
N LEU A 12 2.53 1.75 -10.73
CA LEU A 12 3.96 2.04 -10.86
C LEU A 12 4.42 3.11 -9.86
N HIS A 13 3.61 4.16 -9.65
CA HIS A 13 3.90 5.17 -8.63
C HIS A 13 3.89 4.56 -7.22
N GLN A 14 2.87 3.78 -6.87
CA GLN A 14 2.81 3.11 -5.56
C GLN A 14 4.01 2.18 -5.33
N SER A 15 4.43 1.43 -6.36
CA SER A 15 5.63 0.57 -6.27
C SER A 15 6.91 1.37 -5.97
N GLN A 16 7.03 2.58 -6.51
CA GLN A 16 8.16 3.46 -6.22
C GLN A 16 8.09 4.02 -4.80
N GLU A 17 6.91 4.45 -4.35
CA GLU A 17 6.72 4.94 -2.97
C GLU A 17 7.04 3.87 -1.93
N GLU A 18 6.58 2.63 -2.14
CA GLU A 18 6.85 1.52 -1.20
C GLU A 18 8.34 1.14 -1.16
N LYS A 19 9.04 1.25 -2.30
CA LYS A 19 10.50 1.12 -2.32
C LYS A 19 11.17 2.22 -1.47
N GLU A 20 10.72 3.47 -1.58
CA GLU A 20 11.23 4.57 -0.76
C GLU A 20 10.94 4.36 0.73
N HIS A 21 9.79 3.79 1.08
CA HIS A 21 9.45 3.40 2.44
C HIS A 21 10.43 2.36 2.99
N ALA A 22 10.73 1.30 2.22
CA ALA A 22 11.72 0.30 2.60
C ALA A 22 13.12 0.93 2.79
N GLU A 23 13.56 1.80 1.88
CA GLU A 23 14.85 2.48 1.99
C GLU A 23 14.95 3.39 3.24
N LYS A 24 13.86 4.04 3.64
CA LYS A 24 13.81 4.83 4.89
C LYS A 24 13.96 3.96 6.13
N LEU A 25 13.30 2.79 6.17
CA LEU A 25 13.49 1.82 7.26
C LEU A 25 14.93 1.30 7.32
N MET A 26 15.54 1.01 6.17
CA MET A 26 16.94 0.60 6.11
C MET A 26 17.88 1.70 6.63
N LYS A 27 17.66 2.97 6.26
CA LYS A 27 18.45 4.11 6.77
C LYS A 27 18.31 4.28 8.28
N LEU A 28 17.11 4.09 8.82
CA LEU A 28 16.86 4.10 10.26
C LEU A 28 17.61 2.95 10.97
N GLN A 29 17.60 1.76 10.39
CA GLN A 29 18.29 0.59 10.93
C GLN A 29 19.82 0.70 10.82
N ASN A 30 20.38 1.46 9.87
CA ASN A 30 21.82 1.66 9.70
C ASN A 30 22.47 2.60 10.75
N GLN A 31 21.76 2.96 11.83
CA GLN A 31 22.33 3.65 12.99
C GLN A 31 23.38 2.77 13.69
N PRO A 32 24.32 3.34 14.50
CA PRO A 32 25.56 2.68 14.93
C PRO A 32 25.45 1.28 15.59
N CYS A 33 24.25 0.89 16.06
CA CYS A 33 23.99 -0.40 16.69
C CYS A 33 23.03 -1.30 15.90
N GLY A 34 22.57 -0.87 14.72
CA GLY A 34 21.62 -1.65 13.92
C GLY A 34 22.30 -2.40 12.78
N GLN A 35 21.71 -3.55 12.44
CA GLN A 35 22.17 -4.42 11.37
C GLN A 35 20.97 -4.79 10.50
N ILE A 36 21.18 -4.80 9.19
CA ILE A 36 20.16 -5.19 8.21
C ILE A 36 20.39 -6.64 7.81
N PHE A 37 19.34 -7.44 7.92
CA PHE A 37 19.27 -8.80 7.39
C PHE A 37 18.17 -8.85 6.33
N LEU A 38 18.56 -8.99 5.07
CA LEU A 38 17.61 -9.11 3.96
C LEU A 38 17.14 -10.56 3.85
N GLN A 39 15.85 -10.72 3.54
CA GLN A 39 15.21 -12.01 3.27
C GLN A 39 14.64 -12.00 1.86
N ASP A 40 14.28 -13.19 1.35
CA ASP A 40 13.68 -13.34 0.04
C ASP A 40 12.32 -12.63 -0.03
N ILE A 41 12.15 -11.78 -1.05
CA ILE A 41 10.87 -11.15 -1.35
C ILE A 41 10.04 -12.14 -2.17
N LYS A 42 8.92 -12.59 -1.60
CA LYS A 42 8.03 -13.52 -2.30
C LYS A 42 7.37 -12.82 -3.49
N LYS A 43 7.18 -13.59 -4.57
CA LYS A 43 6.37 -13.12 -5.70
C LYS A 43 4.91 -12.88 -5.25
N PRO A 44 4.18 -11.98 -5.93
CA PRO A 44 2.74 -11.83 -5.70
C PRO A 44 1.97 -13.13 -5.91
N ASP A 45 0.80 -13.25 -5.25
CA ASP A 45 -0.02 -14.46 -5.29
C ASP A 45 -0.69 -14.70 -6.66
N HIS A 46 -0.85 -13.66 -7.47
CA HIS A 46 -1.48 -13.71 -8.78
C HIS A 46 -0.62 -13.00 -9.84
N ASP A 47 -0.58 -13.57 -11.03
CA ASP A 47 0.15 -13.04 -12.17
C ASP A 47 -0.76 -12.16 -13.08
N ASP A 48 -2.08 -12.39 -13.04
CA ASP A 48 -3.10 -11.65 -13.80
C ASP A 48 -4.06 -10.88 -12.86
N TRP A 49 -4.35 -9.62 -13.21
CA TRP A 49 -5.15 -8.72 -12.39
C TRP A 49 -6.21 -7.97 -13.20
N GLU A 50 -7.45 -8.02 -12.73
CA GLU A 50 -8.55 -7.18 -13.22
C GLU A 50 -8.66 -5.91 -12.38
N GLY A 51 -9.05 -4.78 -12.98
CA GLY A 51 -8.94 -3.45 -12.35
C GLY A 51 -9.58 -3.32 -10.96
N LEU A 52 -10.81 -3.81 -10.77
CA LEU A 52 -11.48 -3.76 -9.46
C LEU A 52 -10.81 -4.68 -8.43
N ASN A 53 -10.58 -5.95 -8.80
CA ASN A 53 -9.91 -6.93 -7.96
C ASN A 53 -8.50 -6.47 -7.55
N ALA A 54 -7.77 -5.82 -8.47
CA ALA A 54 -6.46 -5.23 -8.18
C ALA A 54 -6.53 -4.16 -7.09
N MET A 55 -7.52 -3.26 -7.15
CA MET A 55 -7.70 -2.21 -6.14
C MET A 55 -8.10 -2.79 -4.78
N GLU A 56 -8.98 -3.79 -4.76
CA GLU A 56 -9.36 -4.49 -3.52
C GLU A 56 -8.18 -5.23 -2.88
N CYS A 57 -7.37 -5.91 -3.70
CA CYS A 57 -6.15 -6.57 -3.24
C CYS A 57 -5.14 -5.57 -2.66
N VAL A 58 -4.92 -4.43 -3.33
CA VAL A 58 -4.02 -3.39 -2.82
C VAL A 58 -4.57 -2.78 -1.53
N LEU A 59 -5.88 -2.54 -1.42
CA LEU A 59 -6.48 -2.09 -0.15
C LEU A 59 -6.22 -3.09 1.00
N HIS A 60 -6.32 -4.39 0.73
CA HIS A 60 -6.00 -5.41 1.72
C HIS A 60 -4.52 -5.40 2.11
N LEU A 61 -3.62 -5.29 1.13
CA LEU A 61 -2.18 -5.19 1.36
C LEU A 61 -1.83 -3.97 2.21
N GLU A 62 -2.35 -2.79 1.88
CA GLU A 62 -2.12 -1.56 2.63
C GLU A 62 -2.60 -1.65 4.08
N LYS A 63 -3.76 -2.26 4.31
CA LYS A 63 -4.27 -2.53 5.67
C LYS A 63 -3.35 -3.47 6.44
N SER A 64 -2.83 -4.52 5.79
CA SER A 64 -1.86 -5.44 6.40
C SER A 64 -0.56 -4.73 6.78
N VAL A 65 -0.01 -3.91 5.88
CA VAL A 65 1.20 -3.11 6.14
C VAL A 65 0.96 -2.12 7.29
N ASN A 66 -0.19 -1.43 7.28
CA ASN A 66 -0.56 -0.52 8.37
C ASN A 66 -0.68 -1.27 9.72
N GLN A 67 -1.25 -2.46 9.73
CA GLN A 67 -1.34 -3.28 10.94
C GLN A 67 0.06 -3.67 11.46
N SER A 68 0.96 -4.10 10.58
CA SER A 68 2.36 -4.37 10.96
C SER A 68 3.08 -3.13 11.49
N LEU A 69 2.82 -1.95 10.93
CA LEU A 69 3.37 -0.68 11.41
C LEU A 69 2.83 -0.30 12.80
N LEU A 70 1.54 -0.56 13.07
CA LEU A 70 0.94 -0.33 14.40
C LEU A 70 1.50 -1.30 15.45
N GLU A 71 1.76 -2.54 15.07
CA GLU A 71 2.41 -3.52 15.95
C GLU A 71 3.86 -3.13 16.24
N LEU A 72 4.59 -2.70 15.22
CA LEU A 72 5.94 -2.15 15.37
C LEU A 72 5.91 -0.94 16.32
N HIS A 73 4.99 0.01 16.10
CA HIS A 73 4.83 1.21 16.95
C HIS A 73 4.62 0.86 18.43
N LYS A 74 3.86 -0.20 18.75
CA LYS A 74 3.63 -0.63 20.15
C LYS A 74 4.87 -1.19 20.85
N LEU A 75 5.84 -1.69 20.09
CA LEU A 75 7.06 -2.33 20.62
C LEU A 75 8.22 -1.34 20.76
N ASN A 76 8.06 -0.12 20.25
CA ASN A 76 9.12 0.82 20.02
C ASN A 76 9.32 1.81 21.17
N ASP A 77 10.53 2.37 21.27
CA ASP A 77 10.80 3.50 22.14
C ASP A 77 10.20 4.81 21.60
N SER A 78 10.21 5.86 22.42
CA SER A 78 9.60 7.16 22.08
C SER A 78 10.13 7.76 20.77
N HIS A 79 11.40 7.53 20.43
CA HIS A 79 12.00 8.11 19.21
C HIS A 79 11.53 7.34 17.96
N LEU A 80 11.44 6.02 18.08
CA LEU A 80 11.03 5.16 16.98
C LEU A 80 9.50 5.26 16.74
N CYS A 81 8.71 5.54 17.78
CA CYS A 81 7.29 5.92 17.65
C CYS A 81 7.11 7.18 16.80
N ASP A 82 7.80 8.28 17.12
CA ASP A 82 7.72 9.54 16.38
C ASP A 82 8.07 9.36 14.90
N PHE A 83 9.07 8.53 14.60
CA PHE A 83 9.46 8.19 13.23
C PHE A 83 8.33 7.48 12.48
N THR A 84 7.71 6.45 13.09
CA THR A 84 6.61 5.71 12.47
C THR A 84 5.37 6.58 12.24
N ASP A 85 5.05 7.48 13.18
CA ASP A 85 3.90 8.39 13.08
C ASP A 85 4.08 9.41 11.95
N THR A 86 5.26 10.03 11.92
CA THR A 86 5.57 11.11 10.98
C THR A 86 5.67 10.61 9.55
N HIS A 87 6.31 9.45 9.35
CA HIS A 87 6.69 9.02 8.01
C HIS A 87 5.76 7.95 7.40
N TYR A 88 5.00 7.21 8.21
CA TYR A 88 4.24 6.04 7.73
C TYR A 88 2.76 6.11 8.10
N LEU A 89 2.39 6.14 9.39
CA LEU A 89 0.98 5.94 9.80
C LEU A 89 0.02 6.98 9.21
N ASN A 90 0.43 8.25 9.19
CA ASN A 90 -0.38 9.32 8.57
C ASN A 90 -0.54 9.14 7.06
N LYS A 91 0.44 8.53 6.39
CA LYS A 91 0.33 8.21 4.96
C LYS A 91 -0.57 7.01 4.74
N GLN A 92 -0.41 5.94 5.52
CA GLN A 92 -1.24 4.74 5.41
C GLN A 92 -2.73 5.05 5.57
N VAL A 93 -3.12 5.87 6.54
CA VAL A 93 -4.52 6.28 6.71
C VAL A 93 -5.06 6.99 5.47
N LYS A 94 -4.25 7.85 4.83
CA LYS A 94 -4.63 8.56 3.60
C LYS A 94 -4.75 7.60 2.42
N SER A 95 -3.76 6.74 2.21
CA SER A 95 -3.75 5.75 1.12
C SER A 95 -4.92 4.77 1.23
N ILE A 96 -5.19 4.24 2.43
CA ILE A 96 -6.32 3.33 2.68
C ILE A 96 -7.65 4.02 2.39
N LYS A 97 -7.80 5.29 2.78
CA LYS A 97 -9.01 6.06 2.47
C LYS A 97 -9.18 6.27 0.96
N GLU A 98 -8.13 6.72 0.29
CA GLU A 98 -8.15 6.97 -1.16
C GLU A 98 -8.50 5.70 -1.95
N LEU A 99 -7.90 4.56 -1.61
CA LEU A 99 -8.23 3.26 -2.20
C LEU A 99 -9.69 2.87 -1.95
N GLY A 100 -10.21 3.10 -0.73
CA GLY A 100 -11.62 2.88 -0.39
C GLY A 100 -12.57 3.75 -1.23
N ASP A 101 -12.21 5.02 -1.46
CA ASP A 101 -12.96 5.94 -2.32
C ASP A 101 -12.95 5.45 -3.78
N TYR A 102 -11.81 4.99 -4.30
CA TYR A 102 -11.72 4.40 -5.64
C TYR A 102 -12.58 3.15 -5.81
N ILE A 103 -12.50 2.20 -4.88
CA ILE A 103 -13.29 0.96 -4.92
C ILE A 103 -14.78 1.28 -4.88
N THR A 104 -15.19 2.22 -4.02
CA THR A 104 -16.59 2.65 -3.93
C THR A 104 -17.09 3.24 -5.25
N ASN A 105 -16.26 4.05 -5.92
CA ASN A 105 -16.61 4.64 -7.21
C ASN A 105 -16.68 3.59 -8.33
N LEU A 106 -15.73 2.65 -8.36
CA LEU A 106 -15.73 1.54 -9.33
C LEU A 106 -16.97 0.66 -9.17
N HIS A 107 -17.35 0.31 -7.93
CA HIS A 107 -18.59 -0.42 -7.67
C HIS A 107 -19.83 0.32 -8.15
N LYS A 108 -19.90 1.64 -7.93
CA LYS A 108 -21.03 2.46 -8.40
C LYS A 108 -21.11 2.53 -9.93
N MET A 109 -19.96 2.64 -10.61
CA MET A 109 -19.90 2.64 -12.07
C MET A 109 -20.34 1.29 -12.65
N GLY A 110 -19.88 0.17 -12.07
CA GLY A 110 -20.34 -1.16 -12.47
C GLY A 110 -21.84 -1.40 -12.19
N ALA A 111 -22.38 -0.84 -11.10
CA ALA A 111 -23.81 -0.89 -10.82
C ALA A 111 -24.66 -0.01 -11.78
N LEU A 112 -24.09 1.09 -12.29
CA LEU A 112 -24.73 1.95 -13.30
C LEU A 112 -24.74 1.31 -14.69
N GLU A 113 -23.74 0.50 -15.05
CA GLU A 113 -23.75 -0.28 -16.30
C GLU A 113 -24.89 -1.31 -16.35
N PHE A 114 -25.36 -1.82 -15.21
CA PHE A 114 -26.56 -2.67 -15.12
C PHE A 114 -27.90 -1.89 -15.16
N GLY A 115 -27.87 -0.55 -15.24
CA GLY A 115 -29.06 0.31 -15.23
C GLY A 115 -29.21 1.26 -16.42
N LEU A 116 -28.26 1.28 -17.37
CA LEU A 116 -28.27 2.14 -18.56
C LEU A 116 -27.79 1.42 -19.83
N ALA A 117 -28.15 0.14 -19.95
CA ALA A 117 -28.08 -0.62 -21.20
C ALA A 117 -29.40 -1.38 -21.41
N GLU A 118 -30.47 -0.63 -21.68
CA GLU A 118 -31.49 -1.00 -22.66
C GLU A 118 -31.64 0.14 -23.66
#